data_AF-A0A535NFY1-F1
#
_entry.id   AF-A0A535NFY1-F1
#
_cell.length_a   1.000
_cell.length_b   1.000
_cell.length_c   1.000
_cell.angle_alpha   90.00
_cell.angle_beta   90.00
_cell.angle_gamma   90.00
#
_symmetry.space_group_name_H-M   'P 1'
#
loop_
_entity.id
_entity.type
_entity.pdbx_description
1 polymer ?
#
loop_
_entity_poly.entity_id
_entity_poly.type
_entity_poly.pdbx_seq_one_letter_code
_entity_poly.pdbx_strand_id
1 'polypeptide(L)'
;MRASQEYQAHVLRFAIDRFRRQKFAHCGGVLVSQFGDGFPAISAAIVDHARRPKRAYRAVADAFAPLFLTIDLPEDQAAVDGLLLRLPRGRLQHLRIVCVNDDPSRHGRARLRWRIERERAHETSPWREVRGWFAKRRFRGHDWITIPDQLDPAAVIAEPAVRLHADGVYRVTAELEVAGQPIAHMEHRFLVGDPPRGQRLSAGRSDRLAQRAVEPLVEARR
;
A
#
# COMPACT_ATOMS: atom_id res chain seq x y z
N MET A 1 -0.13 21.85 -12.82
CA MET A 1 1.09 21.02 -12.99
C MET A 1 1.46 20.21 -11.73
N ARG A 2 1.54 20.82 -10.53
CA ARG A 2 1.92 20.09 -9.30
C ARG A 2 1.02 18.88 -8.99
N ALA A 3 -0.30 19.09 -9.00
CA ALA A 3 -1.27 18.04 -8.66
C ALA A 3 -1.22 16.82 -9.60
N SER A 4 -1.08 17.03 -10.92
CA SER A 4 -0.99 15.93 -11.88
C SER A 4 0.29 15.12 -11.72
N GLN A 5 1.40 15.77 -11.39
CA GLN A 5 2.69 15.12 -11.11
C GLN A 5 2.68 14.34 -9.78
N GLU A 6 2.01 14.87 -8.75
CA GLU A 6 1.80 14.17 -7.48
C GLU A 6 0.89 12.94 -7.68
N TYR A 7 -0.16 13.08 -8.47
CA TYR A 7 -1.05 11.98 -8.86
C TYR A 7 -0.30 10.88 -9.63
N GLN A 8 0.49 11.26 -10.64
CA GLN A 8 1.33 10.31 -11.40
C GLN A 8 2.26 9.53 -10.47
N ALA A 9 2.95 10.22 -9.56
CA ALA A 9 3.86 9.59 -8.60
C ALA A 9 3.12 8.63 -7.66
N HIS A 10 1.94 9.02 -7.18
CA HIS A 10 1.11 8.19 -6.32
C HIS A 10 0.63 6.92 -7.01
N VAL A 11 0.05 7.03 -8.20
CA VAL A 11 -0.51 5.88 -8.94
C VAL A 11 0.58 4.89 -9.32
N LEU A 12 1.74 5.38 -9.78
CA LEU A 12 2.87 4.51 -10.11
C LEU A 12 3.39 3.76 -8.88
N ARG A 13 3.60 4.45 -7.75
CA ARG A 13 4.00 3.81 -6.50
C ARG A 13 2.96 2.78 -6.05
N PHE A 14 1.68 3.14 -6.04
CA PHE A 14 0.59 2.22 -5.66
C PHE A 14 0.59 0.94 -6.51
N ALA A 15 0.74 1.07 -7.83
CA ALA A 15 0.79 -0.06 -8.74
C ALA A 15 2.03 -0.93 -8.51
N ILE A 16 3.22 -0.32 -8.42
CA ILE A 16 4.48 -1.04 -8.16
C ILE A 16 4.41 -1.78 -6.83
N ASP A 17 3.98 -1.12 -5.75
CA ASP A 17 3.81 -1.72 -4.44
C ASP A 17 2.92 -2.97 -4.52
N ARG A 18 1.78 -2.88 -5.22
CA ARG A 18 0.84 -4.00 -5.39
C ARG A 18 1.47 -5.16 -6.16
N PHE A 19 2.16 -4.89 -7.25
CA PHE A 19 2.82 -5.95 -8.03
C PHE A 19 4.00 -6.59 -7.29
N ARG A 20 4.80 -5.79 -6.57
CA ARG A 20 5.92 -6.30 -5.76
C ARG A 20 5.45 -7.19 -4.60
N ARG A 21 4.29 -6.90 -3.99
CA ARG A 21 3.65 -7.83 -3.02
C ARG A 21 3.27 -9.18 -3.61
N GLN A 22 3.15 -9.28 -4.94
CA GLN A 22 2.82 -10.51 -5.66
C GLN A 22 4.05 -11.22 -6.24
N LYS A 23 5.26 -10.76 -5.89
CA LYS A 23 6.53 -11.37 -6.28
C LYS A 23 6.48 -12.88 -6.08
N PHE A 24 6.69 -13.62 -7.16
CA PHE A 24 6.69 -15.09 -7.25
C PHE A 24 5.40 -15.81 -6.80
N ALA A 25 4.34 -15.08 -6.43
CA ALA A 25 3.00 -15.64 -6.29
C ALA A 25 2.26 -15.60 -7.64
N HIS A 26 2.08 -14.39 -8.19
CA HIS A 26 1.37 -14.16 -9.46
C HIS A 26 2.08 -13.14 -10.36
N CYS A 27 3.16 -12.51 -9.89
CA CYS A 27 3.92 -11.51 -10.63
C CYS A 27 5.41 -11.87 -10.63
N GLY A 28 5.99 -12.04 -11.83
CA GLY A 28 7.43 -12.32 -12.01
C GLY A 28 8.29 -11.07 -12.25
N GLY A 29 7.68 -9.90 -12.44
CA GLY A 29 8.39 -8.66 -12.71
C GLY A 29 7.47 -7.52 -13.11
N VAL A 30 7.99 -6.29 -13.03
CA VAL A 30 7.25 -5.06 -13.37
C VAL A 30 8.10 -4.21 -14.31
N LEU A 31 7.51 -3.77 -15.41
CA LEU A 31 8.14 -2.83 -16.35
C LEU A 31 7.34 -1.54 -16.38
N VAL A 32 8.03 -0.42 -16.27
CA VAL A 32 7.40 0.90 -16.27
C VAL A 32 7.38 1.45 -17.69
N SER A 33 6.20 1.91 -18.14
CA SER A 33 6.02 2.56 -19.44
C SER A 33 5.40 3.95 -19.28
N GLN A 34 5.95 5.02 -19.86
CA GLN A 34 7.24 5.13 -20.56
C GLN A 34 8.29 5.76 -19.62
N PHE A 35 9.56 5.38 -19.75
CA PHE A 35 10.60 5.93 -18.87
C PHE A 35 10.95 7.37 -19.23
N GLY A 36 11.16 7.67 -20.52
CA GLY A 36 11.60 8.98 -20.99
C GLY A 36 10.92 9.42 -22.29
N ASP A 37 10.78 10.74 -22.46
CA ASP A 37 10.28 11.32 -23.71
C ASP A 37 11.40 11.47 -24.76
N GLY A 38 11.08 11.24 -26.03
CA GLY A 38 11.97 11.50 -27.18
C GLY A 38 11.87 12.92 -27.73
N PHE A 39 10.80 13.64 -27.43
CA PHE A 39 10.52 14.99 -27.90
C PHE A 39 9.67 15.75 -26.86
N PRO A 40 9.61 17.09 -26.90
CA PRO A 40 8.79 17.87 -25.97
C PRO A 40 7.31 17.47 -26.05
N ALA A 41 6.75 16.91 -24.97
CA ALA A 41 5.37 16.45 -24.92
C ALA A 41 4.78 16.50 -23.50
N ILE A 42 3.45 16.55 -23.42
CA ILE A 42 2.71 16.19 -22.20
C ILE A 42 2.47 14.68 -22.26
N SER A 43 3.20 13.94 -21.45
CA SER A 43 3.20 12.47 -21.50
C SER A 43 3.24 11.84 -20.10
N ALA A 44 3.04 10.52 -20.07
CA ALA A 44 3.23 9.68 -18.90
C ALA A 44 4.71 9.39 -18.59
N ALA A 45 5.68 9.95 -19.34
CA ALA A 45 7.10 9.70 -19.08
C ALA A 45 7.49 10.09 -17.66
N ILE A 46 8.47 9.41 -17.09
CA ILE A 46 9.01 9.71 -15.76
C ILE A 46 10.17 10.71 -15.85
N VAL A 47 10.86 10.72 -16.98
CA VAL A 47 11.90 11.67 -17.34
C VAL A 47 11.43 12.44 -18.57
N ASP A 48 11.49 13.76 -18.55
CA ASP A 48 11.08 14.56 -19.71
C ASP A 48 12.12 14.50 -20.85
N HIS A 49 11.80 15.15 -21.97
CA HIS A 49 12.67 15.18 -23.16
C HIS A 49 14.04 15.82 -22.88
N ALA A 50 14.11 16.75 -21.93
CA ALA A 50 15.32 17.44 -21.50
C ALA A 50 16.09 16.65 -20.42
N ARG A 51 15.73 15.38 -20.22
CA ARG A 51 16.31 14.48 -19.21
C ARG A 51 16.12 14.94 -17.77
N ARG A 52 15.11 15.75 -17.51
CA ARG A 52 14.77 16.20 -16.15
C ARG A 52 13.80 15.22 -15.50
N PRO A 53 14.09 14.76 -14.26
CA PRO A 53 13.20 13.85 -13.56
C PRO A 53 11.89 14.55 -13.19
N LYS A 54 10.76 13.94 -13.56
CA LYS A 54 9.43 14.29 -13.05
C LYS A 54 9.30 13.81 -11.60
N ARG A 55 8.28 14.26 -10.88
CA ARG A 55 8.09 13.90 -9.46
C ARG A 55 7.96 12.40 -9.24
N ALA A 56 7.39 11.71 -10.23
CA ALA A 56 7.29 10.26 -10.25
C ALA A 56 8.64 9.53 -10.18
N TYR A 57 9.74 10.16 -10.63
CA TYR A 57 11.05 9.50 -10.70
C TYR A 57 11.50 8.97 -9.34
N ARG A 58 11.46 9.83 -8.31
CA ARG A 58 11.86 9.42 -6.95
C ARG A 58 10.90 8.39 -6.38
N ALA A 59 9.59 8.59 -6.54
CA ALA A 59 8.59 7.66 -6.03
C ALA A 59 8.73 6.25 -6.63
N VAL A 60 9.06 6.16 -7.93
CA VAL A 60 9.31 4.90 -8.62
C VAL A 60 10.64 4.28 -8.18
N ALA A 61 11.70 5.09 -8.05
CA ALA A 61 12.99 4.60 -7.55
C ALA A 61 12.87 4.03 -6.13
N ASP A 62 12.17 4.72 -5.24
CA ASP A 62 11.92 4.27 -3.86
C ASP A 62 11.06 2.99 -3.85
N ALA A 63 10.04 2.90 -4.72
CA ALA A 63 9.19 1.71 -4.84
C ALA A 63 9.92 0.50 -5.44
N PHE A 64 11.03 0.71 -6.16
CA PHE A 64 11.93 -0.34 -6.66
C PHE A 64 13.19 -0.54 -5.80
N ALA A 65 13.22 0.01 -4.57
CA ALA A 65 14.33 -0.24 -3.65
C ALA A 65 14.58 -1.77 -3.50
N PRO A 66 15.84 -2.24 -3.55
CA PRO A 66 16.14 -3.68 -3.52
C PRO A 66 15.53 -4.38 -2.31
N LEU A 67 15.61 -3.76 -1.13
CA LEU A 67 14.87 -4.17 0.06
C LEU A 67 13.72 -3.18 0.28
N PHE A 68 12.49 -3.67 0.21
CA PHE A 68 11.30 -2.84 0.20
C PHE A 68 10.27 -3.31 1.21
N LEU A 69 9.80 -2.36 2.01
CA LEU A 69 8.73 -2.56 2.98
C LEU A 69 7.46 -1.90 2.47
N THR A 70 6.35 -2.63 2.56
CA THR A 70 5.03 -2.13 2.19
C THR A 70 3.97 -2.69 3.13
N ILE A 71 2.74 -2.23 2.97
CA ILE A 71 1.61 -2.65 3.77
C ILE A 71 0.47 -3.12 2.87
N ASP A 72 -0.07 -4.26 3.23
CA ASP A 72 -1.30 -4.80 2.66
C ASP A 72 -2.44 -4.50 3.64
N LEU A 73 -3.32 -3.59 3.23
CA LEU A 73 -4.52 -3.19 3.96
C LEU A 73 -5.67 -4.13 3.57
N PRO A 74 -6.67 -4.37 4.45
CA PRO A 74 -7.82 -5.20 4.13
C PRO A 74 -8.73 -4.48 3.11
N GLU A 75 -8.41 -4.65 1.82
CA GLU A 75 -9.08 -3.99 0.68
C GLU A 75 -10.56 -4.40 0.56
N ASP A 76 -10.90 -5.63 0.96
CA ASP A 76 -12.27 -6.17 0.99
C ASP A 76 -13.22 -5.39 1.91
N GLN A 77 -12.64 -4.73 2.92
CA GLN A 77 -13.35 -3.89 3.87
C GLN A 77 -13.16 -2.40 3.61
N ALA A 78 -12.30 -2.03 2.65
CA ALA A 78 -11.93 -0.65 2.38
C ALA A 78 -12.81 -0.01 1.29
N ALA A 79 -12.95 1.31 1.36
CA ALA A 79 -13.44 2.13 0.26
C ALA A 79 -12.28 2.98 -0.30
N VAL A 80 -12.35 3.34 -1.58
CA VAL A 80 -11.38 4.26 -2.19
C VAL A 80 -11.86 5.70 -1.95
N ASP A 81 -11.03 6.51 -1.31
CA ASP A 81 -11.32 7.91 -1.05
C ASP A 81 -10.15 8.80 -1.49
N GLY A 82 -10.30 9.40 -2.68
CA GLY A 82 -9.20 10.08 -3.36
C GLY A 82 -8.04 9.13 -3.63
N LEU A 83 -6.88 9.44 -3.03
CA LEU A 83 -5.65 8.65 -3.14
C LEU A 83 -5.40 7.76 -1.92
N LEU A 84 -6.37 7.60 -1.03
CA LEU A 84 -6.22 6.80 0.18
C LEU A 84 -7.27 5.70 0.23
N LEU A 85 -6.90 4.57 0.84
CA LEU A 85 -7.88 3.57 1.27
C LEU A 85 -8.51 4.01 2.58
N ARG A 86 -9.83 3.90 2.67
CA ARG A 86 -10.64 4.21 3.83
C ARG A 86 -11.13 2.94 4.49
N LEU A 87 -10.65 2.69 5.70
CA LEU A 87 -11.03 1.56 6.54
C LEU A 87 -12.21 1.90 7.47
N PRO A 88 -13.14 0.96 7.72
CA PRO A 88 -14.24 1.16 8.63
C PRO A 88 -13.76 1.27 10.08
N ARG A 89 -14.37 2.18 10.82
CA ARG A 89 -14.11 2.39 12.25
C ARG A 89 -14.62 1.24 13.12
N GLY A 90 -13.94 0.99 14.24
CA GLY A 90 -14.35 0.04 15.28
C GLY A 90 -14.28 -1.45 14.90
N ARG A 91 -14.05 -1.77 13.63
CA ARG A 91 -13.75 -3.12 13.17
C ARG A 91 -12.32 -3.49 13.48
N LEU A 92 -12.09 -4.79 13.68
CA LEU A 92 -10.76 -5.35 13.82
C LEU A 92 -10.12 -5.37 12.43
N GLN A 93 -9.00 -4.67 12.28
CA GLN A 93 -8.27 -4.56 11.02
C GLN A 93 -6.95 -5.30 11.14
N HIS A 94 -6.69 -6.21 10.21
CA HIS A 94 -5.43 -6.91 10.06
C HIS A 94 -4.58 -6.15 9.05
N LEU A 95 -3.57 -5.44 9.55
CA LEU A 95 -2.64 -4.68 8.75
C LEU A 95 -1.43 -5.57 8.49
N ARG A 96 -1.15 -5.99 7.26
CA ARG A 96 -0.04 -6.91 6.98
C ARG A 96 1.16 -6.12 6.51
N ILE A 97 2.23 -6.08 7.30
CA ILE A 97 3.50 -5.46 6.91
C ILE A 97 4.28 -6.50 6.12
N VAL A 98 4.60 -6.17 4.88
CA VAL A 98 5.22 -7.06 3.90
C VAL A 98 6.63 -6.60 3.59
N CYS A 99 7.55 -7.56 3.55
CA CYS A 99 8.93 -7.38 3.11
C CYS A 99 9.13 -8.04 1.75
N VAL A 100 9.69 -7.27 0.82
CA VAL A 100 10.15 -7.75 -0.48
C VAL A 100 11.65 -7.54 -0.52
N ASN A 101 12.41 -8.61 -0.71
CA ASN A 101 13.86 -8.54 -0.82
C ASN A 101 14.29 -8.99 -2.21
N ASP A 102 14.97 -8.13 -2.94
CA ASP A 102 15.62 -8.41 -4.23
C ASP A 102 17.15 -8.26 -4.13
N ASP A 103 17.69 -8.07 -2.91
CA ASP A 103 19.12 -7.87 -2.65
C ASP A 103 19.73 -9.14 -2.01
N PRO A 104 20.59 -9.90 -2.74
CA PRO A 104 21.22 -11.12 -2.21
C PRO A 104 22.11 -10.86 -1.00
N SER A 105 22.60 -9.63 -0.84
CA SER A 105 23.46 -9.26 0.28
C SER A 105 22.67 -9.07 1.58
N ARG A 106 21.34 -8.96 1.51
CA ARG A 106 20.46 -8.77 2.67
C ARG A 106 19.87 -10.11 3.09
N HIS A 107 20.35 -10.63 4.20
CA HIS A 107 19.89 -11.88 4.77
C HIS A 107 20.07 -11.88 6.28
N GLY A 108 19.53 -12.90 6.95
CA GLY A 108 19.69 -13.11 8.38
C GLY A 108 18.68 -12.35 9.24
N ARG A 109 19.02 -12.16 10.51
CA ARG A 109 18.10 -11.66 11.53
C ARG A 109 18.09 -10.14 11.57
N ALA A 110 16.91 -9.56 11.53
CA ALA A 110 16.68 -8.12 11.62
C ALA A 110 15.60 -7.78 12.65
N ARG A 111 15.67 -6.58 13.20
CA ARG A 111 14.68 -6.06 14.14
C ARG A 111 13.67 -5.21 13.40
N LEU A 112 12.42 -5.66 13.37
CA LEU A 112 11.30 -4.90 12.88
C LEU A 112 10.74 -4.03 14.00
N ARG A 113 10.43 -2.78 13.70
CA ARG A 113 9.66 -1.88 14.57
C ARG A 113 8.56 -1.25 13.76
N TRP A 114 7.37 -1.18 14.31
CA TRP A 114 6.25 -0.51 13.63
C TRP A 114 5.43 0.32 14.61
N ARG A 115 4.78 1.34 14.05
CA ARG A 115 3.87 2.23 14.78
C ARG A 115 2.69 2.59 13.90
N ILE A 116 1.52 2.69 14.52
CA ILE A 116 0.31 3.23 13.91
C ILE A 116 -0.16 4.39 14.76
N GLU A 117 -0.32 5.55 14.15
CA GLU A 117 -0.80 6.76 14.81
C GLU A 117 -1.72 7.59 13.93
N ARG A 118 -2.67 8.28 14.57
CA ARG A 118 -3.55 9.22 13.91
C ARG A 118 -2.81 10.55 13.72
N GLU A 119 -2.57 10.95 12.47
CA GLU A 119 -1.92 12.22 12.14
C GLU A 119 -2.86 13.40 12.34
N ARG A 120 -4.07 13.33 11.75
CA ARG A 120 -5.04 14.44 11.72
C ARG A 120 -6.47 13.93 11.73
N ALA A 121 -7.38 14.78 12.19
CA ALA A 121 -8.80 14.58 11.98
C ALA A 121 -9.16 14.81 10.51
N HIS A 122 -10.10 14.03 9.97
CA HIS A 122 -10.57 14.16 8.59
C HIS A 122 -12.09 14.38 8.63
N GLU A 123 -12.55 15.55 8.18
CA GLU A 123 -13.97 15.90 8.05
C GLU A 123 -14.84 15.57 9.28
N THR A 124 -14.33 15.84 10.48
CA THR A 124 -15.07 15.60 11.72
C THR A 124 -15.77 16.86 12.21
N SER A 125 -17.04 16.71 12.62
CA SER A 125 -17.71 17.69 13.48
C SER A 125 -16.86 17.97 14.75
N PRO A 126 -16.85 19.19 15.30
CA PRO A 126 -16.06 19.56 16.49
C PRO A 126 -16.25 18.59 17.68
N TRP A 127 -17.46 18.08 17.89
CA TRP A 127 -17.77 17.11 18.95
C TRP A 127 -17.10 15.73 18.73
N ARG A 128 -16.91 15.31 17.48
CA ARG A 128 -16.19 14.06 17.15
C ARG A 128 -14.69 14.19 17.35
N GLU A 129 -14.15 15.39 17.16
CA GLU A 129 -12.73 15.66 17.38
C GLU A 129 -12.37 15.59 18.87
N VAL A 130 -13.22 16.16 19.73
CA VAL A 130 -13.08 16.07 21.20
C VAL A 130 -13.11 14.61 21.66
N ARG A 131 -14.08 13.79 21.21
CA ARG A 131 -14.10 12.35 21.52
C ARG A 131 -12.89 11.59 20.95
N GLY A 132 -12.46 11.96 19.74
CA GLY A 132 -11.28 11.37 19.09
C GLY A 132 -9.98 11.63 19.85
N TRP A 133 -9.88 12.75 20.56
CA TRP A 133 -8.72 13.08 21.41
C TRP A 133 -8.54 12.08 22.56
N PHE A 134 -9.64 11.70 23.22
CA PHE A 134 -9.64 10.67 24.28
C PHE A 134 -9.41 9.24 23.74
N ALA A 135 -9.62 9.02 22.44
CA ALA A 135 -9.46 7.71 21.78
C ALA A 135 -8.11 7.55 21.04
N LYS A 136 -7.14 8.46 21.24
CA LYS A 136 -5.79 8.38 20.66
C LYS A 136 -5.01 7.19 21.23
N ARG A 137 -5.31 5.98 20.76
CA ARG A 137 -4.48 4.81 20.98
C ARG A 137 -3.35 4.83 19.95
N ARG A 138 -2.11 4.92 20.46
CA ARG A 138 -0.91 4.68 19.66
C ARG A 138 -0.63 3.19 19.71
N PHE A 139 -0.65 2.54 18.56
CA PHE A 139 -0.27 1.13 18.46
C PHE A 139 1.20 1.06 18.07
N ARG A 140 1.93 0.16 18.69
CA ARG A 140 3.33 -0.08 18.40
C ARG A 140 3.64 -1.55 18.62
N GLY A 141 4.61 -2.04 17.90
CA GLY A 141 5.20 -3.35 18.14
C GLY A 141 6.63 -3.38 17.65
N HIS A 142 7.34 -4.37 18.12
CA HIS A 142 8.64 -4.71 17.61
C HIS A 142 8.77 -6.22 17.63
N ASP A 143 9.52 -6.76 16.67
CA ASP A 143 9.81 -8.18 16.63
C ASP A 143 11.15 -8.44 15.97
N TRP A 144 11.69 -9.63 16.21
CA TRP A 144 12.84 -10.14 15.46
C TRP A 144 12.35 -11.02 14.34
N ILE A 145 12.74 -10.69 13.12
CA ILE A 145 12.36 -11.42 11.91
C ILE A 145 13.60 -11.92 11.18
N THR A 146 13.43 -12.92 10.34
CA THR A 146 14.43 -13.31 9.34
C THR A 146 14.08 -12.60 8.04
N ILE A 147 15.04 -11.88 7.46
CA ILE A 147 14.85 -11.23 6.15
C ILE A 147 14.62 -12.34 5.11
N PRO A 148 13.53 -12.28 4.30
CA PRO A 148 13.30 -13.26 3.25
C PRO A 148 14.45 -13.24 2.22
N ASP A 149 14.77 -14.39 1.64
CA ASP A 149 15.80 -14.48 0.61
C ASP A 149 15.36 -13.74 -0.68
N GLN A 150 16.31 -13.40 -1.56
CA GLN A 150 15.99 -12.79 -2.84
C GLN A 150 15.12 -13.69 -3.74
N LEU A 151 15.17 -15.01 -3.56
CA LEU A 151 14.39 -15.98 -4.32
C LEU A 151 13.04 -16.27 -3.67
N ASP A 152 12.81 -15.78 -2.46
CA ASP A 152 11.53 -15.98 -1.78
C ASP A 152 10.45 -15.05 -2.35
N PRO A 153 9.18 -15.49 -2.31
CA PRO A 153 8.05 -14.60 -2.48
C PRO A 153 8.05 -13.46 -1.45
N ALA A 154 7.23 -12.43 -1.71
CA ALA A 154 7.01 -11.37 -0.72
C ALA A 154 6.48 -11.96 0.60
N ALA A 155 7.13 -11.64 1.72
CA ALA A 155 6.86 -12.23 3.02
C ALA A 155 6.12 -11.26 3.94
N VAL A 156 5.06 -11.73 4.62
CA VAL A 156 4.44 -10.97 5.71
C VAL A 156 5.33 -11.11 6.93
N ILE A 157 5.90 -10.00 7.39
CA ILE A 157 6.83 -9.97 8.53
C ILE A 157 6.17 -9.50 9.82
N ALA A 158 4.98 -8.90 9.76
CA ALA A 158 4.13 -8.63 10.91
C ALA A 158 2.67 -8.43 10.50
N GLU A 159 1.75 -8.74 11.40
CA GLU A 159 0.32 -8.55 11.18
C GLU A 159 -0.38 -7.88 12.39
N PRO A 160 -0.19 -6.57 12.60
CA PRO A 160 -0.92 -5.83 13.63
C PRO A 160 -2.45 -5.96 13.48
N ALA A 161 -3.09 -6.57 14.46
CA ALA A 161 -4.54 -6.61 14.59
C ALA A 161 -5.02 -5.44 15.48
N VAL A 162 -5.62 -4.42 14.89
CA VAL A 162 -5.98 -3.16 15.59
C VAL A 162 -7.43 -2.79 15.39
N ARG A 163 -8.04 -2.17 16.41
CA ARG A 163 -9.36 -1.54 16.32
C ARG A 163 -9.21 -0.02 16.36
N LEU A 164 -9.46 0.63 15.23
CA LEU A 164 -9.32 2.07 15.06
C LEU A 164 -10.69 2.72 15.20
N HIS A 165 -10.90 3.49 16.27
CA HIS A 165 -12.23 4.04 16.60
C HIS A 165 -12.42 5.50 16.18
N ALA A 166 -11.33 6.27 16.09
CA ALA A 166 -11.41 7.69 15.77
C ALA A 166 -11.30 7.91 14.26
N ASP A 167 -12.22 8.71 13.70
CA ASP A 167 -12.19 9.11 12.29
C ASP A 167 -10.93 9.94 12.01
N GLY A 168 -10.25 9.76 10.88
CA GLY A 168 -9.09 10.57 10.50
C GLY A 168 -8.09 9.91 9.58
N VAL A 169 -7.01 10.62 9.31
CA VAL A 169 -5.84 10.08 8.59
C VAL A 169 -4.93 9.40 9.60
N TYR A 170 -4.64 8.13 9.35
CA TYR A 170 -3.68 7.34 10.09
C TYR A 170 -2.42 7.13 9.26
N ARG A 171 -1.30 7.10 9.95
CA ARG A 171 0.02 6.77 9.40
C ARG A 171 0.50 5.48 10.06
N VAL A 172 0.90 4.52 9.22
CA VAL A 172 1.71 3.39 9.64
C VAL A 172 3.14 3.67 9.24
N THR A 173 4.06 3.50 10.19
CA THR A 173 5.49 3.44 9.92
C THR A 173 6.02 2.06 10.28
N ALA A 174 6.97 1.57 9.49
CA ALA A 174 7.75 0.39 9.81
C ALA A 174 9.22 0.61 9.46
N GLU A 175 10.11 0.18 10.34
CA GLU A 175 11.56 0.25 10.17
C GLU A 175 12.14 -1.13 10.39
N LEU A 176 13.03 -1.55 9.50
CA LEU A 176 13.80 -2.77 9.64
C LEU A 176 15.26 -2.42 9.89
N GLU A 177 15.81 -2.95 10.97
CA GLU A 177 17.16 -2.61 11.44
C GLU A 177 18.03 -3.86 11.54
N VAL A 178 19.30 -3.75 11.15
CA VAL A 178 20.34 -4.77 11.39
C VAL A 178 21.48 -4.11 12.14
N ALA A 179 21.92 -4.72 13.25
CA ALA A 179 22.95 -4.16 14.14
C ALA A 179 22.68 -2.69 14.56
N GLY A 180 21.41 -2.31 14.71
CA GLY A 180 20.99 -0.96 15.09
C GLY A 180 21.00 0.09 13.96
N GLN A 181 21.30 -0.32 12.72
CA GLN A 181 21.24 0.55 11.54
C GLN A 181 19.97 0.27 10.74
N PRO A 182 19.16 1.29 10.38
CA PRO A 182 17.99 1.10 9.54
C PRO A 182 18.41 0.72 8.13
N ILE A 183 17.93 -0.42 7.65
CA ILE A 183 18.20 -0.94 6.30
C ILE A 183 16.99 -0.76 5.36
N ALA A 184 15.78 -0.62 5.91
CA ALA A 184 14.58 -0.29 5.16
C ALA A 184 13.58 0.46 6.05
N HIS A 185 12.79 1.34 5.44
CA HIS A 185 11.74 2.10 6.10
C HIS A 185 10.52 2.21 5.19
N MET A 186 9.34 2.14 5.78
CA MET A 186 8.05 2.35 5.13
C MET A 186 7.25 3.38 5.91
N GLU A 187 6.68 4.34 5.17
CA GLU A 187 5.55 5.16 5.62
C GLU A 187 4.37 4.94 4.68
N HIS A 188 3.19 4.68 5.26
CA HIS A 188 1.93 4.58 4.53
C HIS A 188 0.80 5.30 5.27
N ARG A 189 -0.05 6.02 4.52
CA ARG A 189 -1.22 6.72 5.06
C ARG A 189 -2.50 6.04 4.60
N PHE A 190 -3.50 6.02 5.45
CA PHE A 190 -4.84 5.53 5.14
C PHE A 190 -5.87 6.29 5.97
N LEU A 191 -7.13 6.24 5.56
CA LEU A 191 -8.25 6.87 6.26
C LEU A 191 -8.96 5.87 7.14
N VAL A 192 -9.51 6.34 8.25
CA VAL A 192 -10.48 5.61 9.06
C VAL A 192 -11.73 6.45 9.19
N GLY A 193 -12.89 5.83 9.00
CA GLY A 193 -14.18 6.47 9.23
C GLY A 193 -15.29 5.79 8.44
N ASP A 194 -16.48 6.39 8.50
CA ASP A 194 -17.60 5.95 7.66
C ASP A 194 -17.31 6.30 6.19
N PRO A 195 -17.72 5.48 5.21
CA PRO A 195 -17.53 5.78 3.80
C PRO A 195 -18.28 7.07 3.40
N PRO A 196 -17.75 7.85 2.45
CA PRO A 196 -18.43 9.06 1.99
C PRO A 196 -19.84 8.74 1.49
N ARG A 197 -20.80 9.60 1.82
CA ARG A 197 -22.21 9.46 1.40
C ARG A 197 -22.27 9.43 -0.13
N GLY A 198 -22.60 8.27 -0.71
CA GLY A 198 -22.72 8.08 -2.16
C GLY A 198 -21.93 6.90 -2.73
N GLN A 199 -20.92 6.39 -2.02
CA GLN A 199 -20.21 5.17 -2.39
C GLN A 199 -20.69 3.97 -1.56
N ARG A 200 -21.99 3.65 -1.65
CA ARG A 200 -22.39 2.24 -1.48
C ARG A 200 -22.01 1.55 -2.79
N LEU A 201 -20.72 1.26 -2.98
CA LEU A 201 -20.31 0.36 -4.05
C LEU A 201 -20.98 -0.99 -3.77
N SER A 202 -21.74 -1.43 -4.76
CA SER A 202 -22.53 -2.64 -4.76
C SER A 202 -21.71 -3.84 -4.26
N ALA A 203 -21.95 -4.25 -3.03
CA ALA A 203 -21.61 -5.58 -2.54
C ALA A 203 -22.41 -6.70 -3.25
N GLY A 204 -23.16 -6.38 -4.32
CA GLY A 204 -24.01 -7.31 -5.07
C GLY A 204 -23.57 -7.58 -6.51
N ARG A 205 -22.35 -7.17 -6.92
CA ARG A 205 -21.84 -7.44 -8.29
C ARG A 205 -20.78 -8.54 -8.38
N SER A 206 -20.15 -8.92 -7.27
CA SER A 206 -19.22 -10.05 -7.20
C SER A 206 -19.91 -11.40 -7.40
N ASP A 207 -21.15 -11.57 -6.91
CA ASP A 207 -21.90 -12.83 -7.07
C ASP A 207 -22.33 -13.13 -8.51
N ARG A 208 -22.60 -12.11 -9.34
CA ARG A 208 -23.06 -12.33 -10.73
C ARG A 208 -21.95 -12.78 -11.67
N LEU A 209 -20.69 -12.45 -11.38
CA LEU A 209 -19.55 -12.92 -12.16
C LEU A 209 -19.10 -14.31 -11.72
N ALA A 210 -19.20 -14.64 -10.43
CA ALA A 210 -18.97 -15.99 -9.92
C ALA A 210 -20.02 -16.99 -10.42
N GLN A 211 -21.30 -16.57 -10.53
CA GLN A 211 -22.37 -17.43 -11.05
C GLN A 211 -22.26 -17.74 -12.55
N ARG A 212 -21.56 -16.91 -13.34
CA ARG A 212 -21.31 -17.18 -14.77
C ARG A 212 -20.16 -18.14 -15.03
N ALA A 213 -19.35 -18.46 -14.03
CA ALA A 213 -18.22 -19.39 -14.15
C ALA A 213 -18.61 -20.86 -13.87
N VAL A 214 -19.89 -21.14 -13.58
CA VAL A 214 -20.41 -22.48 -13.26
C VAL A 214 -21.41 -22.95 -14.33
N GLU A 215 -21.16 -22.63 -15.60
CA GLU A 215 -21.77 -23.36 -16.72
C GLU A 215 -20.79 -24.44 -17.16
N PRO A 216 -21.17 -25.73 -17.14
CA PRO A 216 -20.29 -26.78 -17.62
C PRO A 216 -20.10 -26.63 -19.13
N LEU A 217 -18.84 -26.53 -19.56
CA LEU A 217 -18.38 -26.68 -20.94
C LEU A 217 -18.76 -28.08 -21.44
N VAL A 218 -20.02 -28.25 -21.84
CA VAL A 218 -20.49 -29.36 -22.66
C VAL A 218 -20.78 -28.78 -24.03
N GLU A 219 -19.81 -28.88 -24.93
CA GLU A 219 -20.05 -29.46 -26.24
C GLU A 219 -18.73 -29.67 -26.98
N ALA A 220 -18.40 -30.95 -27.09
CA ALA A 220 -17.36 -31.46 -27.95
C ALA A 220 -17.99 -31.86 -29.30
N ARG A 221 -17.19 -31.72 -30.35
CA ARG A 221 -17.25 -32.47 -31.63
C ARG A 221 -18.47 -32.22 -32.52
N ARG A 222 -18.22 -31.50 -33.61
CA ARG A 222 -18.34 -32.01 -34.99
C ARG A 222 -17.48 -31.21 -35.95
#